data_AF-A0A7L1MMW0-F1
#
_entry.id   AF-A0A7L1MMW0-F1
#
_cell.length_a   1.000
_cell.length_b   1.000
_cell.length_c   1.000
_cell.angle_alpha   90.00
_cell.angle_beta   90.00
_cell.angle_gamma   90.00
#
_symmetry.space_group_name_H-M   'P 1'
#
loop_
_entity.id
_entity.type
_entity.pdbx_description
1 polymer ?
#
loop_
_entity_poly.entity_id
_entity_poly.type
_entity_poly.pdbx_seq_one_letter_code
_entity_poly.pdbx_strand_id
1 'polypeptide(L)'
;EQSVVITVLAIIGKMTATAAFTTSYVYAAELFPTVLRQTGVGLCSTMARVAGILAPLIIPLSEYHEAIPMAIFGSVTVLVALSCIMLPETRGTQLAD
;
A
#
# COMPACT_ATOMS: atom_id res chain seq x y z
N GLU A 1 17.28 -23.11 7.95
CA GLU A 1 17.13 -22.67 6.54
C GLU A 1 15.80 -21.94 6.28
N GLN A 2 14.67 -22.39 6.83
CA GLN A 2 13.36 -21.72 6.73
C GLN A 2 13.37 -20.21 7.05
N SER A 3 14.12 -19.81 8.09
CA SER A 3 14.22 -18.40 8.51
C SER A 3 14.87 -17.49 7.47
N VAL A 4 15.80 -18.00 6.64
CA VAL A 4 16.44 -17.20 5.59
C VAL A 4 15.43 -16.88 4.50
N VAL A 5 14.64 -17.87 4.08
CA VAL A 5 13.60 -17.71 3.06
C VAL A 5 12.54 -16.69 3.50
N ILE A 6 12.06 -16.79 4.74
CA ILE A 6 11.08 -15.84 5.30
C ILE A 6 11.67 -14.43 5.36
N THR A 7 12.94 -14.29 5.76
CA THR A 7 13.61 -12.98 5.85
C THR A 7 13.79 -12.35 4.46
N VAL A 8 14.23 -13.13 3.48
CA VAL A 8 14.38 -12.66 2.09
C VAL A 8 13.02 -12.20 1.54
N LEU A 9 11.97 -13.00 1.73
CA LEU A 9 10.63 -12.66 1.30
C LEU A 9 10.11 -11.38 1.98
N ALA A 10 10.35 -11.24 3.28
CA ALA A 10 9.98 -10.04 4.04
C ALA A 10 10.72 -8.78 3.55
N ILE A 11 12.01 -8.89 3.22
CA ILE A 11 12.80 -7.78 2.67
C ILE A 11 12.26 -7.38 1.29
N ILE A 12 11.98 -8.35 0.41
CA ILE A 12 11.40 -8.07 -0.92
C ILE A 12 10.06 -7.36 -0.78
N GLY A 13 9.19 -7.83 0.12
CA GLY A 13 7.91 -7.19 0.42
C GLY A 13 8.08 -5.75 0.89
N LYS A 14 8.99 -5.50 1.84
CA LYS A 14 9.29 -4.16 2.35
C LYS A 14 9.82 -3.21 1.26
N MET A 15 10.74 -3.70 0.43
CA MET A 15 11.33 -2.92 -0.67
C MET A 15 10.25 -2.54 -1.70
N THR A 16 9.40 -3.49 -2.06
CA THR A 16 8.31 -3.25 -3.02
C THR A 16 7.28 -2.27 -2.48
N ALA A 17 6.91 -2.38 -1.19
CA ALA A 17 6.01 -1.42 -0.54
C ALA A 17 6.59 0.01 -0.53
N THR A 18 7.89 0.13 -0.27
CA THR A 18 8.58 1.44 -0.29
C THR A 18 8.61 2.02 -1.69
N ALA A 19 8.96 1.22 -2.70
CA ALA A 19 8.96 1.64 -4.09
C ALA A 19 7.57 2.08 -4.56
N ALA A 20 6.52 1.31 -4.23
CA ALA A 20 5.14 1.65 -4.54
C ALA A 20 4.71 2.98 -3.90
N PHE A 21 5.12 3.23 -2.65
CA PHE A 21 4.83 4.51 -1.97
C PHE A 21 5.55 5.69 -2.63
N THR A 22 6.80 5.53 -3.04
CA THR A 22 7.53 6.57 -3.77
C THR A 22 6.89 6.83 -5.14
N THR A 23 6.53 5.79 -5.89
CA THR A 23 5.88 5.93 -7.20
C THR A 23 4.51 6.59 -7.08
N SER A 24 3.69 6.21 -6.10
CA SER A 24 2.38 6.85 -5.89
C SER A 24 2.51 8.32 -5.51
N TYR A 25 3.54 8.70 -4.75
CA TYR A 25 3.83 10.09 -4.42
C TYR A 25 4.23 10.91 -5.66
N VAL A 26 5.05 10.34 -6.55
CA VAL A 26 5.39 10.96 -7.84
C VAL A 26 4.17 11.03 -8.75
N TYR A 27 3.35 9.99 -8.81
CA TYR A 27 2.13 10.02 -9.61
C TYR A 27 1.14 11.10 -9.12
N ALA A 28 0.93 11.20 -7.80
CA ALA A 28 0.15 12.26 -7.21
C ALA A 28 0.76 13.65 -7.48
N ALA A 29 2.08 13.73 -7.66
CA ALA A 29 2.76 14.96 -8.03
C ALA A 29 2.42 15.47 -9.43
N GLU A 30 2.26 14.54 -10.36
CA GLU A 30 1.98 14.82 -11.77
C GLU A 30 0.49 15.08 -12.01
N LEU A 31 -0.38 14.44 -11.22
CA LEU A 31 -1.82 14.50 -11.41
C LEU A 31 -2.50 15.65 -10.65
N PHE A 32 -2.01 16.00 -9.45
CA PHE A 32 -2.66 17.01 -8.60
C PHE A 32 -1.94 18.37 -8.64
N PRO A 33 -2.68 19.48 -8.78
CA PRO A 33 -2.12 20.82 -8.64
C PRO A 33 -1.55 21.01 -7.22
N THR A 34 -0.54 21.85 -7.08
CA THR A 34 0.28 22.03 -5.85
C THR A 34 -0.54 22.21 -4.57
N VAL A 35 -1.71 22.84 -4.66
CA VAL A 35 -2.67 23.03 -3.55
C VAL A 35 -3.30 21.74 -3.00
N LEU A 36 -3.46 20.70 -3.82
CA LEU A 36 -4.14 19.44 -3.42
C LEU A 36 -3.16 18.33 -3.00
N ARG A 37 -1.86 18.47 -3.31
CA ARG A 37 -0.84 17.44 -2.99
C ARG A 37 -0.72 17.18 -1.49
N GLN A 38 -0.66 18.23 -0.66
CA GLN A 38 -0.58 18.05 0.80
C GLN A 38 -1.84 17.36 1.35
N THR A 39 -3.02 17.69 0.83
CA THR A 39 -4.28 17.06 1.23
C THR A 39 -4.31 15.58 0.85
N GLY A 40 -3.86 15.21 -0.35
CA GLY A 40 -3.78 13.81 -0.79
C GLY A 40 -2.85 12.96 0.08
N VAL A 41 -1.67 13.49 0.42
CA VAL A 41 -0.73 12.82 1.33
C VAL A 41 -1.30 12.72 2.75
N GLY A 42 -1.99 13.78 3.22
CA GLY A 42 -2.70 13.79 4.49
C GLY A 42 -3.76 12.69 4.57
N LEU A 43 -4.59 12.54 3.54
CA LEU A 43 -5.60 11.48 3.45
C LEU A 43 -4.95 10.09 3.48
N CYS A 44 -3.89 9.88 2.71
CA CYS A 44 -3.14 8.61 2.74
C CYS A 44 -2.63 8.29 4.16
N SER A 45 -2.08 9.28 4.86
CA SER A 45 -1.62 9.13 6.24
C SER A 45 -2.76 8.77 7.19
N THR A 46 -3.92 9.43 7.08
CA THR A 46 -5.10 9.08 7.91
C THR A 46 -5.57 7.66 7.65
N MET A 47 -5.58 7.21 6.39
CA MET A 47 -5.96 5.86 6.03
C MET A 47 -4.96 4.83 6.56
N ALA A 48 -3.65 5.14 6.53
CA ALA A 48 -2.63 4.30 7.15
C ALA A 48 -2.82 4.16 8.68
N ARG A 49 -3.29 5.21 9.36
CA ARG A 49 -3.65 5.14 10.79
C ARG A 49 -4.87 4.26 11.03
N VAL A 50 -5.90 4.36 10.19
CA VAL A 50 -7.07 3.47 10.26
C VAL A 50 -6.64 2.00 10.07
N ALA A 51 -5.81 1.71 9.08
CA ALA A 51 -5.25 0.36 8.88
C ALA A 51 -4.44 -0.11 10.10
N GLY A 52 -3.67 0.78 10.73
CA GLY A 52 -2.93 0.50 11.96
C GLY A 52 -3.81 0.21 13.18
N ILE A 53 -5.01 0.81 13.28
CA ILE A 53 -6.00 0.52 14.32
C ILE A 53 -6.69 -0.82 14.07
N LEU A 54 -6.96 -1.14 12.79
CA LEU A 54 -7.59 -2.40 12.40
C LEU A 54 -6.64 -3.59 12.54
N ALA A 55 -5.32 -3.41 12.35
CA ALA A 55 -4.34 -4.48 12.45
C ALA A 55 -4.40 -5.29 13.76
N PRO A 56 -4.34 -4.69 14.97
CA PRO A 56 -4.47 -5.43 16.23
C PRO A 56 -5.88 -5.98 16.48
N LEU A 57 -6.90 -5.52 15.76
CA LEU A 57 -8.25 -6.10 15.82
C LEU A 57 -8.33 -7.43 15.06
N ILE A 58 -7.54 -7.59 14.00
CA ILE A 58 -7.51 -8.76 13.12
C ILE A 58 -6.62 -9.87 13.70
N ILE A 59 -5.58 -9.53 14.47
CA ILE A 59 -4.63 -10.50 15.03
C ILE A 59 -5.31 -11.54 15.97
N PRO A 60 -6.23 -11.18 16.88
CA PRO A 60 -6.93 -12.14 17.75
C PRO A 60 -7.77 -13.17 16.98
N LEU A 61 -8.17 -12.85 15.74
CA LEU A 61 -8.87 -13.80 14.86
C LEU A 61 -7.99 -15.00 14.47
N SER A 62 -6.67 -14.91 14.69
CA SER A 62 -5.74 -16.05 14.57
C SER A 62 -6.02 -17.17 15.57
N GLU A 63 -6.67 -16.88 16.70
CA GLU A 63 -7.02 -17.89 17.73
C GLU A 63 -8.01 -18.93 17.20
N TYR A 64 -8.83 -18.57 16.20
CA TYR A 64 -9.71 -19.51 15.52
C TYR A 64 -8.96 -20.28 14.43
N HIS A 65 -8.23 -19.57 13.56
CA HIS A 65 -7.36 -20.17 12.54
C HIS A 65 -6.25 -19.20 12.13
N GLU A 66 -4.99 -19.66 12.17
CA GLU A 66 -3.79 -18.88 11.80
C GLU A 66 -3.82 -18.36 10.35
N ALA A 67 -4.56 -19.04 9.46
CA ALA A 67 -4.72 -18.63 8.06
C ALA A 67 -5.62 -17.39 7.87
N ILE A 68 -6.50 -17.06 8.83
CA ILE A 68 -7.49 -15.99 8.66
C ILE A 68 -6.83 -14.62 8.56
N PRO A 69 -5.94 -14.19 9.48
CA PRO A 69 -5.27 -12.90 9.34
C PRO A 69 -4.41 -12.83 8.08
N MET A 70 -3.68 -13.90 7.74
CA MET A 70 -2.87 -13.95 6.52
C MET A 70 -3.73 -13.78 5.26
N ALA A 71 -4.90 -14.43 5.19
CA ALA A 71 -5.83 -14.29 4.09
C ALA A 71 -6.40 -12.86 4.00
N ILE A 72 -6.71 -12.22 5.13
CA ILE A 72 -7.23 -10.85 5.16
C ILE A 72 -6.16 -9.86 4.67
N PHE A 73 -4.97 -9.86 5.26
CA PHE A 73 -3.90 -8.93 4.83
C PHE A 73 -3.44 -9.19 3.39
N GLY A 74 -3.37 -10.46 2.99
CA GLY A 74 -3.03 -10.85 1.62
C GLY A 74 -4.08 -10.41 0.60
N SER A 75 -5.36 -10.72 0.83
CA SER A 75 -6.45 -10.37 -0.09
C SER A 75 -6.59 -8.86 -0.27
N VAL A 76 -6.49 -8.07 0.80
CA VAL A 76 -6.53 -6.61 0.71
C VAL A 76 -5.36 -6.08 -0.14
N THR A 77 -4.16 -6.61 0.04
CA THR A 77 -2.98 -6.22 -0.75
C THR A 77 -3.16 -6.57 -2.24
N VAL A 78 -3.72 -7.74 -2.54
CA VAL A 78 -4.03 -8.16 -3.92
C VAL A 78 -5.07 -7.26 -4.56
N LEU A 79 -6.13 -6.89 -3.83
CA LEU A 79 -7.15 -5.95 -4.31
C LEU A 79 -6.56 -4.56 -4.62
N VAL A 80 -5.64 -4.07 -3.78
CA VAL A 80 -4.92 -2.82 -4.04
C VAL A 80 -4.05 -2.94 -5.30
N ALA A 81 -3.30 -4.03 -5.44
CA ALA A 81 -2.47 -4.27 -6.62
C ALA A 81 -3.30 -4.37 -7.91
N LEU A 82 -4.46 -5.03 -7.87
CA LEU A 82 -5.41 -5.08 -8.98
C LEU A 82 -5.96 -3.69 -9.32
N SER A 83 -6.27 -2.89 -8.30
CA SER A 83 -6.74 -1.51 -8.49
C SER A 83 -5.69 -0.62 -9.14
N CYS A 84 -4.39 -0.88 -8.92
CA CYS A 84 -3.32 -0.16 -9.62
C CYS A 84 -3.31 -0.41 -11.14
N ILE A 85 -3.86 -1.52 -11.63
CA ILE A 85 -3.97 -1.78 -13.08
C ILE A 85 -4.99 -0.84 -13.74
N MET A 86 -5.97 -0.35 -12.97
CA MET A 86 -6.96 0.63 -13.42
C MET A 86 -6.44 2.08 -13.43
N LEU A 87 -5.23 2.35 -12.92
CA LEU A 87 -4.67 3.71 -12.96
C LEU A 87 -4.26 4.07 -14.39
N PRO A 88 -4.70 5.23 -14.91
CA PRO A 88 -4.29 5.70 -16.23
C PRO A 88 -2.79 6.06 -16.23
N GLU A 89 -2.08 5.70 -17.29
CA GLU A 89 -0.67 6.00 -17.42
C GLU A 89 -0.45 7.51 -17.64
N THR A 90 0.27 8.17 -16.72
CA THR A 90 0.59 9.62 -16.80
C THR A 90 1.88 9.93 -17.55
N ARG A 91 2.59 8.91 -18.04
CA ARG A 91 3.84 9.10 -18.79
C ARG A 91 3.57 9.83 -20.12
N GLY A 92 3.93 11.11 -20.16
CA GLY A 92 3.90 11.93 -21.37
C GLY A 92 2.72 12.89 -21.51
N THR A 93 1.84 12.98 -20.50
CA THR A 93 0.79 14.03 -20.47
C THR A 93 1.38 15.36 -20.00
N GLN A 94 1.03 16.47 -20.67
CA GLN A 94 1.43 17.80 -20.24
C GLN A 94 0.89 18.05 -18.83
N LEU A 95 1.81 18.32 -17.89
CA LEU A 95 1.48 18.67 -16.51
C LEU A 95 0.59 19.91 -16.52
N ALA A 96 -0.58 19.83 -15.90
CA ALA A 96 -1.40 21.00 -15.65
C ALA A 96 -0.68 21.82 -14.56
N ASP A 97 -0.13 22.98 -14.95
CA ASP A 97 0.44 23.98 -14.03
C ASP A 97 -0.58 24.42 -12.96
#